data_AF-A0A8T6SXX1-F1
#
_entry.id   AF-A0A8T6SXX1-F1
#
_cell.length_a   1.000
_cell.length_b   1.000
_cell.length_c   1.000
_cell.angle_alpha   90.00
_cell.angle_beta   90.00
_cell.angle_gamma   90.00
#
_symmetry.space_group_name_H-M   'P 1'
#
loop_
_entity.id
_entity.type
_entity.pdbx_description
1 polymer ?
#
loop_
_entity_poly.entity_id
_entity_poly.type
_entity_poly.pdbx_seq_one_letter_code
_entity_poly.pdbx_strand_id
1 'polypeptide(L)'
;PVLADISWDNSTATLTPRHQLEEGVRYSLTVDTSLTDVRGNPMEEPFLLTFTTAGTSDRTPPRLVSASPPAGSNVAPGGQVRLAWSEPMDRDSVEEAIWVSPMAVPTFSWSGQVLTVTLDGVELGRVYTINVDPTASDLAGNRVLEPYALRYLAAPDPAADRPFFYVEEWLETWWDLALLVAAISLLAVLAVVQARWGWRRVVLTAFAWVEERVRTARYLGEARRLYYAIDRQMPHTHAERYGAKTVWYWYPFYCLGGIAIVCFVILGVTGLVLSLYYVPSTEGSPSAAYRSVESIMEDVSFGFMFRAIHHWAANIMIAAVFLHMLRVYFTGAYRNPRELNWVAGVILLGLTLFYGFSGYLLPWNQLSYWAGTIGLEMARTVPVAGDWFAHLVFGGVELGAATLTRMYFFHVLFLPIATITLMVVHLIAVYIQGLAEPH
;
A
#
# COMPACT_ATOMS: atom_id res chain seq x y z
N PRO A 1 -57.28 -16.75 -3.50
CA PRO A 1 -56.60 -17.91 -4.13
C PRO A 1 -55.89 -17.41 -5.40
N VAL A 2 -54.62 -17.73 -5.58
CA VAL A 2 -53.87 -17.32 -6.77
C VAL A 2 -54.20 -18.31 -7.89
N LEU A 3 -54.65 -17.81 -9.04
CA LEU A 3 -54.83 -18.65 -10.21
C LEU A 3 -53.46 -18.95 -10.82
N ALA A 4 -53.18 -20.22 -11.08
CA ALA A 4 -51.94 -20.66 -11.72
C ALA A 4 -52.25 -21.65 -12.84
N ASP A 5 -51.46 -21.59 -13.90
CA ASP A 5 -51.41 -22.63 -14.92
C ASP A 5 -50.46 -23.74 -14.45
N ILE A 6 -50.80 -24.99 -14.77
CA ILE A 6 -50.04 -26.16 -14.36
C ILE A 6 -49.55 -26.89 -15.60
N SER A 7 -48.24 -27.11 -15.70
CA SER A 7 -47.63 -28.00 -16.69
C SER A 7 -46.94 -29.17 -16.01
N TRP A 8 -46.89 -30.32 -16.68
CA TRP A 8 -46.33 -31.56 -16.16
C TRP A 8 -45.28 -32.11 -17.13
N ASP A 9 -44.12 -32.49 -16.60
CA ASP A 9 -43.11 -33.27 -17.30
C ASP A 9 -42.72 -34.48 -16.46
N ASN A 10 -43.21 -35.66 -16.86
CA ASN A 10 -43.06 -36.95 -16.19
C ASN A 10 -43.34 -36.92 -14.67
N SER A 11 -42.36 -36.51 -13.88
CA SER A 11 -42.36 -36.48 -12.42
C SER A 11 -42.41 -35.06 -11.82
N THR A 12 -42.43 -34.02 -12.64
CA THR A 12 -42.33 -32.62 -12.18
C THR A 12 -43.56 -31.82 -12.61
N ALA A 13 -44.26 -31.23 -11.65
CA ALA A 13 -45.31 -30.24 -11.89
C ALA A 13 -44.74 -28.82 -11.75
N THR A 14 -44.92 -27.99 -12.77
CA THR A 14 -44.58 -26.56 -12.72
C THR A 14 -45.87 -25.77 -12.58
N LEU A 15 -45.98 -24.95 -11.52
CA LEU A 15 -47.09 -24.02 -11.32
C LEU A 15 -46.65 -22.61 -11.67
N THR A 16 -47.33 -21.99 -12.63
CA THR A 16 -47.07 -20.62 -13.08
C THR A 16 -48.25 -19.74 -12.72
N PRO A 17 -48.14 -18.83 -11.72
CA PRO A 17 -49.18 -17.86 -11.41
C PRO A 17 -49.58 -17.05 -12.67
N ARG A 18 -50.89 -16.90 -12.91
CA ARG A 18 -51.42 -16.14 -14.05
C ARG A 18 -51.21 -14.63 -13.91
N HIS A 19 -50.98 -14.20 -12.68
CA HIS A 19 -50.68 -12.82 -12.33
C HIS A 19 -49.50 -12.79 -11.37
N GLN A 20 -48.77 -11.69 -11.40
CA GLN A 20 -47.65 -11.45 -10.50
C GLN A 20 -48.11 -11.52 -9.04
N LEU A 21 -47.34 -12.23 -8.22
CA LEU A 21 -47.58 -12.31 -6.78
C LEU A 21 -47.26 -10.97 -6.12
N GLU A 22 -48.05 -10.58 -5.11
CA GLU A 22 -47.83 -9.36 -4.34
C GLU A 22 -46.56 -9.48 -3.50
N GLU A 23 -45.72 -8.45 -3.53
CA GLU A 23 -44.41 -8.44 -2.86
C GLU A 23 -44.54 -8.38 -1.33
N GLY A 24 -43.59 -9.00 -0.60
CA GLY A 24 -43.64 -9.11 0.86
C GLY A 24 -44.80 -9.96 1.42
N VAL A 25 -45.62 -10.59 0.57
CA VAL A 25 -46.78 -11.40 1.00
C VAL A 25 -46.39 -12.87 1.17
N ARG A 26 -46.94 -13.50 2.21
CA ARG A 26 -46.79 -14.94 2.46
C ARG A 26 -47.85 -15.72 1.69
N TYR A 27 -47.41 -16.62 0.84
CA TYR A 27 -48.26 -17.55 0.09
C TYR A 27 -48.09 -18.98 0.61
N SER A 28 -49.16 -19.78 0.49
CA SER A 28 -49.14 -21.22 0.78
C SER A 28 -49.70 -22.02 -0.40
N LEU A 29 -49.05 -23.12 -0.74
CA LEU A 29 -49.48 -24.12 -1.72
C LEU A 29 -49.82 -25.40 -0.96
N THR A 30 -51.04 -25.90 -1.15
CA THR A 30 -51.49 -27.17 -0.58
C THR A 30 -51.83 -28.12 -1.71
N VAL A 31 -51.25 -29.32 -1.69
CA VAL A 31 -51.64 -30.45 -2.54
C VAL A 31 -52.27 -31.49 -1.63
N ASP A 32 -53.54 -31.79 -1.85
CA ASP A 32 -54.28 -32.74 -1.02
C ASP A 32 -54.04 -34.19 -1.45
N THR A 33 -54.59 -35.13 -0.68
CA THR A 33 -54.46 -36.57 -0.92
C THR A 33 -55.29 -37.08 -2.10
N SER A 34 -56.00 -36.22 -2.82
CA SER A 34 -56.73 -36.62 -4.05
C SER A 34 -55.81 -36.77 -5.26
N LEU A 35 -54.57 -36.26 -5.19
CA LEU A 35 -53.57 -36.50 -6.22
C LEU A 35 -53.19 -37.98 -6.24
N THR A 36 -53.25 -38.59 -7.43
CA THR A 36 -52.95 -40.01 -7.63
C THR A 36 -51.82 -40.20 -8.62
N ASP A 37 -51.06 -41.29 -8.47
CA ASP A 37 -50.12 -41.74 -9.50
C ASP A 37 -50.85 -42.30 -10.74
N VAL A 38 -50.11 -42.66 -11.79
CA VAL A 38 -50.67 -43.25 -13.02
C VAL A 38 -51.37 -44.60 -12.81
N ARG A 39 -51.23 -45.21 -11.62
CA ARG A 39 -51.89 -46.47 -11.23
C ARG A 39 -53.07 -46.23 -10.28
N GLY A 40 -53.39 -44.96 -9.97
CA GLY A 40 -54.51 -44.57 -9.11
C GLY A 40 -54.19 -44.62 -7.62
N ASN A 41 -52.93 -44.76 -7.21
CA ASN A 41 -52.56 -44.72 -5.79
C ASN A 41 -52.54 -43.26 -5.30
N PRO A 42 -53.30 -42.89 -4.26
CA PRO A 42 -53.32 -41.53 -3.73
C PRO A 42 -52.07 -41.21 -2.91
N MET A 43 -51.81 -39.92 -2.68
CA MET A 43 -50.81 -39.50 -1.71
C MET A 43 -51.22 -39.92 -0.29
N GLU A 44 -50.27 -40.39 0.52
CA GLU A 44 -50.52 -40.79 1.92
C GLU A 44 -50.79 -39.58 2.83
N GLU A 45 -50.14 -38.45 2.59
CA GLU A 45 -50.26 -37.21 3.37
C GLU A 45 -50.29 -35.99 2.43
N PRO A 46 -51.02 -34.91 2.79
CA PRO A 46 -51.03 -33.69 1.99
C PRO A 46 -49.68 -32.97 2.03
N PHE A 47 -49.28 -32.39 0.90
CA PHE A 47 -48.07 -31.59 0.81
C PHE A 47 -48.38 -30.10 1.01
N LEU A 48 -47.66 -29.44 1.92
CA LEU A 48 -47.80 -28.02 2.23
C LEU A 48 -46.46 -27.30 2.05
N LEU A 49 -46.45 -26.28 1.19
CA LEU A 49 -45.31 -25.38 1.00
C LEU A 49 -45.74 -23.93 1.34
N THR A 50 -44.95 -23.23 2.13
CA THR A 50 -45.16 -21.80 2.44
C THR A 50 -43.93 -21.01 2.06
N PHE A 51 -44.10 -19.88 1.37
CA PHE A 51 -43.01 -18.97 0.99
C PHE A 51 -43.46 -17.51 1.09
N THR A 52 -42.51 -16.58 1.22
CA THR A 52 -42.74 -15.14 1.21
C THR A 52 -41.96 -14.53 0.06
N THR A 53 -42.63 -13.75 -0.79
CA THR A 53 -41.98 -13.02 -1.90
C THR A 53 -41.01 -11.97 -1.35
N ALA A 54 -39.79 -11.90 -1.89
CA ALA A 54 -38.80 -10.90 -1.49
C ALA A 54 -39.33 -9.47 -1.77
N GLY A 55 -39.13 -8.55 -0.82
CA GLY A 55 -39.60 -7.17 -0.94
C GLY A 55 -38.43 -6.20 -0.90
N THR A 56 -38.13 -5.58 -2.03
CA THR A 56 -37.47 -4.27 -2.17
C THR A 56 -37.57 -3.84 -3.64
N SER A 57 -38.60 -3.08 -4.03
CA SER A 57 -38.49 -2.28 -5.26
C SER A 57 -37.47 -1.18 -4.98
N ASP A 58 -36.26 -1.30 -5.51
CA ASP A 58 -35.31 -0.18 -5.50
C ASP A 58 -35.94 1.00 -6.25
N ARG A 59 -35.93 2.17 -5.64
CA ARG A 59 -36.47 3.42 -6.22
C ARG A 59 -35.41 4.51 -6.30
N THR A 60 -34.15 4.15 -6.11
CA THR A 60 -33.05 5.10 -6.10
C THR A 60 -32.61 5.33 -7.54
N PRO A 61 -32.60 6.57 -8.05
CA PRO A 61 -32.07 6.82 -9.38
C PRO A 61 -30.55 6.63 -9.43
N PRO A 62 -30.01 5.95 -10.46
CA PRO A 62 -28.57 5.81 -10.63
C PRO A 62 -27.92 7.14 -11.01
N ARG A 63 -26.67 7.33 -10.57
CA ARG A 63 -25.84 8.49 -10.93
C ARG A 63 -24.41 8.09 -11.28
N LEU A 64 -23.77 8.88 -12.14
CA LEU A 64 -22.35 8.76 -12.42
C LEU A 64 -21.55 9.27 -11.20
N VAL A 65 -20.75 8.39 -10.59
CA VAL A 65 -19.91 8.69 -9.43
C VAL A 65 -18.57 9.28 -9.87
N SER A 66 -17.96 8.71 -10.91
CA SER A 66 -16.69 9.20 -11.46
C SER A 66 -16.48 8.79 -12.91
N ALA A 67 -15.63 9.56 -13.60
CA ALA A 67 -15.08 9.21 -14.91
C ALA A 67 -13.54 9.23 -14.83
N SER A 68 -12.89 8.19 -15.35
CA SER A 68 -11.43 8.09 -15.43
C SER A 68 -10.99 7.78 -16.86
N PRO A 69 -10.22 8.64 -17.53
CA PRO A 69 -9.73 9.94 -17.05
C PRO A 69 -10.87 10.94 -16.75
N PRO A 70 -10.65 11.95 -15.88
CA PRO A 70 -11.64 12.99 -15.60
C PRO A 70 -12.06 13.74 -16.86
N ALA A 71 -13.31 14.20 -16.91
CA ALA A 71 -13.78 15.04 -18.02
C ALA A 71 -12.88 16.27 -18.22
N GLY A 72 -12.53 16.55 -19.47
CA GLY A 72 -11.56 17.58 -19.88
C GLY A 72 -10.14 17.03 -20.13
N SER A 73 -9.90 15.76 -19.86
CA SER A 73 -8.59 15.12 -20.08
C SER A 73 -8.34 14.74 -21.54
N ASN A 74 -7.08 14.41 -21.83
CA ASN A 74 -6.68 13.83 -23.10
C ASN A 74 -6.93 12.31 -23.10
N VAL A 75 -7.38 11.77 -24.23
CA VAL A 75 -7.59 10.33 -24.44
C VAL A 75 -6.95 9.94 -25.76
N ALA A 76 -6.16 8.85 -25.75
CA ALA A 76 -5.53 8.32 -26.96
C ALA A 76 -6.57 7.75 -27.94
N PRO A 77 -6.27 7.66 -29.24
CA PRO A 77 -7.05 6.83 -30.15
C PRO A 77 -7.09 5.38 -29.67
N GLY A 78 -8.28 4.79 -29.54
CA GLY A 78 -8.48 3.49 -28.87
C GLY A 78 -8.35 3.55 -27.34
N GLY A 79 -8.26 4.75 -26.78
CA GLY A 79 -8.20 4.99 -25.34
C GLY A 79 -9.53 4.68 -24.66
N GLN A 80 -9.43 4.30 -23.38
CA GLN A 80 -10.55 3.87 -22.57
C GLN A 80 -10.98 4.96 -21.59
N VAL A 81 -12.27 5.24 -21.54
CA VAL A 81 -12.92 6.07 -20.53
C VAL A 81 -13.77 5.18 -19.64
N ARG A 82 -13.46 5.14 -18.34
CA ARG A 82 -14.14 4.33 -17.33
C ARG A 82 -15.16 5.19 -16.58
N LEU A 83 -16.42 4.81 -16.66
CA LEU A 83 -17.57 5.45 -16.02
C LEU A 83 -18.04 4.56 -14.86
N ALA A 84 -17.90 5.04 -13.63
CA ALA A 84 -18.34 4.33 -12.44
C ALA A 84 -19.71 4.83 -12.00
N TRP A 85 -20.68 3.92 -11.86
CA TRP A 85 -22.05 4.21 -11.45
C TRP A 85 -22.25 4.02 -9.95
N SER A 86 -23.29 4.64 -9.37
CA SER A 86 -23.64 4.50 -7.95
C SER A 86 -24.14 3.11 -7.58
N GLU A 87 -24.57 2.34 -8.58
CA GLU A 87 -25.26 1.06 -8.43
C GLU A 87 -25.17 0.24 -9.73
N PRO A 88 -25.58 -1.04 -9.73
CA PRO A 88 -25.59 -1.87 -10.93
C PRO A 88 -26.57 -1.36 -11.99
N MET A 89 -26.06 -1.09 -13.19
CA MET A 89 -26.86 -0.60 -14.31
C MET A 89 -27.43 -1.73 -15.17
N ASP A 90 -28.56 -1.48 -15.84
CA ASP A 90 -28.98 -2.25 -17.01
C ASP A 90 -28.05 -1.89 -18.19
N ARG A 91 -27.30 -2.88 -18.66
CA ARG A 91 -26.23 -2.67 -19.64
C ARG A 91 -26.78 -2.26 -21.00
N ASP A 92 -27.85 -2.92 -21.44
CA ASP A 92 -28.43 -2.66 -22.76
C ASP A 92 -29.03 -1.24 -22.79
N SER A 93 -29.74 -0.87 -21.72
CA SER A 93 -30.29 0.48 -21.52
C SER A 93 -29.21 1.56 -21.54
N VAL A 94 -28.09 1.35 -20.84
CA VAL A 94 -26.99 2.33 -20.82
C VAL A 94 -26.25 2.41 -22.15
N GLU A 95 -25.97 1.28 -22.79
CA GLU A 95 -25.27 1.26 -24.08
C GLU A 95 -26.10 1.92 -25.20
N GLU A 96 -27.43 1.75 -25.19
CA GLU A 96 -28.34 2.47 -26.11
C GLU A 96 -28.44 3.96 -25.81
N ALA A 97 -28.32 4.36 -24.53
CA ALA A 97 -28.36 5.75 -24.11
C ALA A 97 -27.06 6.52 -24.38
N ILE A 98 -25.97 5.84 -24.74
CA ILE A 98 -24.66 6.47 -24.95
C ILE A 98 -24.41 6.76 -26.43
N TRP A 99 -23.98 7.98 -26.71
CA TRP A 99 -23.52 8.37 -28.05
C TRP A 99 -22.38 9.40 -27.98
N VAL A 100 -21.52 9.38 -29.00
CA VAL A 100 -20.32 10.22 -29.06
C VAL A 100 -20.48 11.32 -30.12
N SER A 101 -20.09 12.55 -29.75
CA SER A 101 -20.10 13.73 -30.63
C SER A 101 -18.70 14.33 -30.78
N PRO A 102 -18.17 14.57 -32.00
CA PRO A 102 -18.72 14.17 -33.29
C PRO A 102 -18.77 12.65 -33.45
N MET A 103 -19.57 12.16 -34.41
CA MET A 103 -19.90 10.73 -34.53
C MET A 103 -18.63 9.87 -34.53
N ALA A 104 -18.52 9.03 -33.50
CA ALA A 104 -17.54 7.96 -33.35
C ALA A 104 -18.30 6.75 -32.80
N VAL A 105 -17.89 5.55 -33.20
CA VAL A 105 -18.52 4.31 -32.74
C VAL A 105 -17.81 3.86 -31.47
N PRO A 106 -18.42 3.99 -30.27
CA PRO A 106 -17.83 3.46 -29.06
C PRO A 106 -17.93 1.93 -29.03
N THR A 107 -16.96 1.28 -28.38
CA THR A 107 -17.12 -0.10 -27.92
C THR A 107 -17.21 -0.14 -26.41
N PHE A 108 -18.02 -1.06 -25.88
CA PHE A 108 -18.36 -1.13 -24.47
C PHE A 108 -17.82 -2.40 -23.83
N SER A 109 -17.34 -2.28 -22.60
CA SER A 109 -17.05 -3.43 -21.74
C SER A 109 -17.37 -3.11 -20.28
N TRP A 110 -17.82 -4.11 -19.53
CA TRP A 110 -18.33 -3.91 -18.16
C TRP A 110 -17.56 -4.74 -17.15
N SER A 111 -17.28 -4.13 -15.99
CA SER A 111 -16.76 -4.82 -14.80
C SER A 111 -17.52 -4.33 -13.58
N GLY A 112 -18.52 -5.11 -13.14
CA GLY A 112 -19.43 -4.69 -12.07
C GLY A 112 -20.22 -3.45 -12.45
N GLN A 113 -20.10 -2.38 -11.66
CA GLN A 113 -20.76 -1.08 -11.85
C GLN A 113 -19.95 -0.11 -12.73
N VAL A 114 -18.83 -0.56 -13.31
CA VAL A 114 -17.96 0.27 -14.13
C VAL A 114 -18.13 -0.09 -15.60
N LEU A 115 -18.56 0.88 -16.40
CA LEU A 115 -18.56 0.82 -17.86
C LEU A 115 -17.25 1.37 -18.40
N THR A 116 -16.60 0.65 -19.29
CA THR A 116 -15.43 1.11 -20.03
C THR A 116 -15.84 1.37 -21.47
N VAL A 117 -15.79 2.64 -21.88
CA VAL A 117 -16.05 3.11 -23.23
C VAL A 117 -14.72 3.26 -23.95
N THR A 118 -14.51 2.49 -25.02
CA THR A 118 -13.32 2.63 -25.87
C THR A 118 -13.68 3.47 -27.09
N LEU A 119 -12.87 4.50 -27.36
CA LEU A 119 -13.09 5.41 -28.48
C LEU A 119 -12.17 5.03 -29.65
N ASP A 120 -12.65 4.13 -30.51
CA ASP A 120 -11.93 3.73 -31.71
C ASP A 120 -12.18 4.70 -32.88
N GLY A 121 -11.17 4.89 -33.73
CA GLY A 121 -11.31 5.71 -34.95
C GLY A 121 -11.44 7.23 -34.72
N VAL A 122 -10.99 7.74 -33.58
CA VAL A 122 -10.98 9.18 -33.28
C VAL A 122 -9.82 9.91 -33.97
N GLU A 123 -10.08 11.13 -34.44
CA GLU A 123 -9.10 12.00 -35.08
C GLU A 123 -8.29 12.78 -34.03
N LEU A 124 -6.96 12.72 -34.12
CA LEU A 124 -6.07 13.47 -33.22
C LEU A 124 -6.30 14.99 -33.32
N GLY A 125 -6.20 15.68 -32.19
CA GLY A 125 -6.44 17.11 -32.04
C GLY A 125 -7.92 17.50 -31.97
N ARG A 126 -8.84 16.53 -32.05
CA ARG A 126 -10.29 16.77 -32.05
C ARG A 126 -10.89 16.47 -30.69
N VAL A 127 -11.85 17.30 -30.26
CA VAL A 127 -12.60 17.08 -29.02
C VAL A 127 -13.79 16.18 -29.30
N TYR A 128 -13.88 15.07 -28.57
CA TYR A 128 -15.01 14.16 -28.54
C TYR A 128 -15.75 14.28 -27.22
N THR A 129 -17.08 14.21 -27.27
CA THR A 129 -17.96 14.30 -26.11
C THR A 129 -18.75 13.00 -26.02
N ILE A 130 -18.56 12.25 -24.94
CA ILE A 130 -19.39 11.10 -24.60
C ILE A 130 -20.64 11.64 -23.91
N ASN A 131 -21.80 11.45 -24.53
CA ASN A 131 -23.07 11.84 -23.98
C ASN A 131 -23.78 10.60 -23.42
N VAL A 132 -24.40 10.75 -22.27
CA VAL A 132 -25.27 9.74 -21.66
C VAL A 132 -26.67 10.34 -21.51
N ASP A 133 -27.64 9.74 -22.20
CA ASP A 133 -29.03 10.18 -22.16
C ASP A 133 -29.74 9.73 -20.87
N PRO A 134 -30.74 10.50 -20.36
CA PRO A 134 -31.56 10.09 -19.22
C PRO A 134 -32.40 8.82 -19.45
N THR A 135 -32.43 8.24 -20.65
CA THR A 135 -33.02 6.91 -20.87
C THR A 135 -32.25 5.78 -20.18
N ALA A 136 -30.97 5.97 -19.86
CA ALA A 136 -30.17 5.02 -19.10
C ALA A 136 -30.82 4.66 -17.75
N SER A 137 -30.91 3.37 -17.44
CA SER A 137 -31.55 2.88 -16.21
C SER A 137 -30.76 1.82 -15.45
N ASP A 138 -31.07 1.67 -14.16
CA ASP A 138 -30.60 0.57 -13.32
C ASP A 138 -31.35 -0.74 -13.60
N LEU A 139 -30.97 -1.82 -12.90
CA LEU A 139 -31.64 -3.12 -12.99
C LEU A 139 -33.08 -3.12 -12.43
N ALA A 140 -33.47 -2.09 -11.68
CA ALA A 140 -34.82 -1.90 -11.13
C ALA A 140 -35.70 -0.98 -12.00
N GLY A 141 -35.16 -0.45 -13.10
CA GLY A 141 -35.83 0.45 -14.03
C GLY A 141 -35.84 1.93 -13.62
N ASN A 142 -35.11 2.33 -12.58
CA ASN A 142 -34.94 3.75 -12.26
C ASN A 142 -33.97 4.39 -13.25
N ARG A 143 -34.34 5.57 -13.75
CA ARG A 143 -33.59 6.29 -14.77
C ARG A 143 -32.59 7.27 -14.19
N VAL A 144 -31.51 7.50 -14.91
CA VAL A 144 -30.60 8.63 -14.64
C VAL A 144 -31.39 9.94 -14.68
N LEU A 145 -31.22 10.79 -13.68
CA LEU A 145 -32.03 12.02 -13.54
C LEU A 145 -31.64 13.12 -14.54
N GLU A 146 -30.35 13.26 -14.83
CA GLU A 146 -29.79 14.35 -15.65
C GLU A 146 -28.80 13.78 -16.68
N PRO A 147 -28.76 14.30 -17.91
CA PRO A 147 -27.81 13.85 -18.91
C PRO A 147 -26.36 14.16 -18.51
N TYR A 148 -25.43 13.31 -18.92
CA TYR A 148 -23.99 13.56 -18.77
C TYR A 148 -23.36 13.91 -20.11
N ALA A 149 -22.43 14.87 -20.12
CA ALA A 149 -21.63 15.23 -21.29
C ALA A 149 -20.15 15.34 -20.91
N LEU A 150 -19.39 14.29 -21.20
CA LEU A 150 -17.99 14.15 -20.81
C LEU A 150 -17.08 14.45 -22.01
N ARG A 151 -16.34 15.56 -21.93
CA ARG A 151 -15.51 16.06 -23.03
C ARG A 151 -14.09 15.55 -22.92
N TYR A 152 -13.51 15.08 -24.02
CA TYR A 152 -12.15 14.55 -24.10
C TYR A 152 -11.45 15.05 -25.36
N LEU A 153 -10.18 15.45 -25.23
CA LEU A 153 -9.35 15.75 -26.40
C LEU A 153 -8.71 14.46 -26.89
N ALA A 154 -8.98 14.06 -28.12
CA ALA A 154 -8.22 13.00 -28.77
C ALA A 154 -6.78 13.50 -28.98
N ALA A 155 -5.85 13.01 -28.18
CA ALA A 155 -4.44 13.39 -28.27
C ALA A 155 -3.60 12.10 -28.27
N PRO A 156 -2.37 12.11 -28.82
CA PRO A 156 -1.49 10.96 -28.70
C PRO A 156 -1.36 10.57 -27.22
N ASP A 157 -1.29 9.27 -26.95
CA ASP A 157 -1.01 8.79 -25.60
C ASP A 157 0.28 9.47 -25.09
N PRO A 158 0.26 10.18 -23.95
CA PRO A 158 1.49 10.72 -23.37
C PRO A 158 2.53 9.63 -23.00
N ALA A 159 2.16 8.35 -23.05
CA ALA A 159 3.08 7.22 -23.02
C ALA A 159 3.56 6.74 -24.41
N ALA A 160 2.77 6.90 -25.48
CA ALA A 160 3.17 6.46 -26.83
C ALA A 160 4.13 7.43 -27.55
N ASP A 161 4.11 8.71 -27.18
CA ASP A 161 5.03 9.73 -27.75
C ASP A 161 6.34 9.88 -26.93
N ARG A 162 6.67 8.87 -26.12
CA ARG A 162 7.98 8.75 -25.49
C ARG A 162 8.94 8.08 -26.48
N PRO A 163 9.95 8.77 -27.04
CA PRO A 163 11.08 8.10 -27.70
C PRO A 163 12.02 7.54 -26.63
N PHE A 164 11.47 6.79 -25.69
CA PHE A 164 12.22 6.13 -24.63
C PHE A 164 12.17 4.64 -24.94
N PHE A 165 13.33 4.09 -25.31
CA PHE A 165 13.59 2.65 -25.28
C PHE A 165 13.01 2.08 -23.99
N TYR A 166 12.01 1.20 -24.08
CA TYR A 166 11.52 0.46 -22.92
C TYR A 166 12.69 -0.39 -22.41
N VAL A 167 13.29 0.08 -21.31
CA VAL A 167 14.33 -0.66 -20.61
C VAL A 167 13.79 -2.03 -20.21
N GLU A 168 12.49 -2.18 -19.96
CA GLU A 168 11.86 -3.47 -19.62
C GLU A 168 11.83 -4.46 -20.81
N GLU A 169 11.41 -4.06 -22.02
CA GLU A 169 11.48 -4.95 -23.20
C GLU A 169 12.92 -5.21 -23.65
N TRP A 170 13.80 -4.21 -23.56
CA TRP A 170 15.22 -4.38 -23.82
C TRP A 170 15.88 -5.28 -22.78
N LEU A 171 15.52 -5.16 -21.49
CA LEU A 171 15.98 -6.04 -20.43
C LEU A 171 15.42 -7.45 -20.65
N GLU A 172 14.15 -7.66 -20.91
CA GLU A 172 13.63 -9.02 -21.14
C GLU A 172 14.30 -9.72 -22.33
N THR A 173 14.65 -8.97 -23.37
CA THR A 173 15.28 -9.52 -24.59
C THR A 173 16.80 -9.68 -24.47
N TRP A 174 17.46 -8.75 -23.77
CA TRP A 174 18.92 -8.63 -23.75
C TRP A 174 19.53 -8.76 -22.37
N TRP A 175 18.76 -9.03 -21.32
CA TRP A 175 19.24 -9.20 -19.95
C TRP A 175 20.31 -10.28 -19.85
N ASP A 176 20.11 -11.42 -20.51
CA ASP A 176 21.11 -12.49 -20.53
C ASP A 176 22.40 -12.05 -21.23
N LEU A 177 22.28 -11.27 -22.31
CA LEU A 177 23.44 -10.72 -23.02
C LEU A 177 24.13 -9.61 -22.22
N ALA A 178 23.36 -8.75 -21.55
CA ALA A 178 23.86 -7.67 -20.71
C ALA A 178 24.55 -8.23 -19.46
N LEU A 179 23.98 -9.26 -18.84
CA LEU A 179 24.63 -10.02 -17.77
C LEU A 179 25.90 -10.70 -18.26
N LEU A 180 25.88 -11.30 -19.46
CA LEU A 180 27.07 -11.93 -20.04
C LEU A 180 28.16 -10.90 -20.32
N VAL A 181 27.83 -9.77 -20.93
CA VAL A 181 28.77 -8.68 -21.23
C VAL A 181 29.29 -8.04 -19.94
N ALA A 182 28.43 -7.82 -18.94
CA ALA A 182 28.81 -7.33 -17.62
C ALA A 182 29.69 -8.34 -16.89
N ALA A 183 29.40 -9.64 -16.97
CA ALA A 183 30.21 -10.70 -16.39
C ALA A 183 31.58 -10.81 -17.07
N ILE A 184 31.64 -10.74 -18.41
CA ILE A 184 32.90 -10.72 -19.16
C ILE A 184 33.69 -9.44 -18.85
N SER A 185 33.03 -8.29 -18.79
CA SER A 185 33.66 -7.02 -18.44
C SER A 185 34.18 -7.02 -17.01
N LEU A 186 33.40 -7.56 -16.07
CA LEU A 186 33.81 -7.78 -14.69
C LEU A 186 34.99 -8.74 -14.64
N LEU A 187 34.94 -9.89 -15.31
CA LEU A 187 36.05 -10.85 -15.38
C LEU A 187 37.31 -10.24 -16.01
N ALA A 188 37.17 -9.39 -17.03
CA ALA A 188 38.27 -8.66 -17.64
C ALA A 188 38.87 -7.63 -16.67
N VAL A 189 38.04 -6.85 -15.98
CA VAL A 189 38.48 -5.92 -14.93
C VAL A 189 39.17 -6.67 -13.80
N LEU A 190 38.57 -7.76 -13.33
CA LEU A 190 39.11 -8.65 -12.31
C LEU A 190 40.47 -9.23 -12.77
N ALA A 191 40.60 -9.68 -14.03
CA ALA A 191 41.84 -10.18 -14.60
C ALA A 191 42.92 -9.08 -14.72
N VAL A 192 42.55 -7.87 -15.12
CA VAL A 192 43.47 -6.71 -15.19
C VAL A 192 43.92 -6.30 -13.78
N VAL A 193 43.01 -6.29 -12.81
CA VAL A 193 43.32 -6.02 -11.40
C VAL A 193 44.28 -7.08 -10.86
N GLN A 194 44.01 -8.36 -11.13
CA GLN A 194 44.89 -9.47 -10.74
C GLN A 194 46.26 -9.37 -11.43
N ALA A 195 46.31 -9.05 -12.72
CA ALA A 195 47.55 -9.01 -13.49
C ALA A 195 48.43 -7.78 -13.16
N ARG A 196 47.83 -6.61 -12.94
CA ARG A 196 48.58 -5.37 -12.66
C ARG A 196 48.91 -5.19 -11.18
N TRP A 197 48.00 -5.55 -10.28
CA TRP A 197 48.11 -5.23 -8.86
C TRP A 197 48.17 -6.48 -7.99
N GLY A 198 47.53 -7.58 -8.42
CA GLY A 198 47.38 -8.79 -7.65
C GLY A 198 46.33 -8.62 -6.54
N TRP A 199 45.42 -9.59 -6.43
CA TRP A 199 44.29 -9.56 -5.48
C TRP A 199 44.74 -9.28 -4.05
N ARG A 200 45.84 -9.91 -3.65
CA ARG A 200 46.42 -9.71 -2.32
C ARG A 200 46.76 -8.25 -2.07
N ARG A 201 47.33 -7.51 -3.03
CA ARG A 201 47.67 -6.10 -2.81
C ARG A 201 46.42 -5.24 -2.78
N VAL A 202 45.50 -5.38 -3.73
CA VAL A 202 44.27 -4.56 -3.79
C VAL A 202 43.39 -4.73 -2.55
N VAL A 203 43.21 -5.98 -2.13
CA VAL A 203 42.49 -6.30 -0.89
C VAL A 203 43.21 -5.67 0.29
N LEU A 204 44.54 -5.83 0.40
CA LEU A 204 45.30 -5.23 1.50
C LEU A 204 45.33 -3.70 1.47
N THR A 205 45.36 -3.03 0.31
CA THR A 205 45.27 -1.56 0.24
C THR A 205 43.86 -1.07 0.55
N ALA A 206 42.81 -1.76 0.09
CA ALA A 206 41.44 -1.43 0.46
C ALA A 206 41.23 -1.63 1.97
N PHE A 207 41.66 -2.76 2.53
CA PHE A 207 41.63 -2.99 3.97
C PHE A 207 42.51 -2.00 4.74
N ALA A 208 43.69 -1.65 4.25
CA ALA A 208 44.55 -0.65 4.89
C ALA A 208 43.92 0.75 4.85
N TRP A 209 43.28 1.12 3.75
CA TRP A 209 42.55 2.37 3.60
C TRP A 209 41.32 2.43 4.52
N VAL A 210 40.57 1.32 4.63
CA VAL A 210 39.46 1.19 5.58
C VAL A 210 40.00 1.23 7.00
N GLU A 211 41.07 0.52 7.30
CA GLU A 211 41.70 0.53 8.62
C GLU A 211 42.25 1.91 9.00
N GLU A 212 42.81 2.64 8.04
CA GLU A 212 43.34 3.99 8.28
C GLU A 212 42.21 5.00 8.60
N ARG A 213 41.05 4.85 7.94
CA ARG A 213 39.91 5.79 8.07
C ARG A 213 38.89 5.39 9.12
N VAL A 214 38.61 4.11 9.23
CA VAL A 214 37.56 3.52 10.08
C VAL A 214 38.19 2.87 11.32
N ARG A 215 39.50 2.58 11.32
CA ARG A 215 40.24 1.95 12.44
C ARG A 215 39.56 0.70 12.97
N THR A 216 39.09 -0.15 12.05
CA THR A 216 38.29 -1.34 12.36
C THR A 216 38.98 -2.30 13.33
N ALA A 217 40.31 -2.44 13.30
CA ALA A 217 41.07 -3.30 14.21
C ALA A 217 41.01 -2.82 15.66
N ARG A 218 40.85 -1.50 15.88
CA ARG A 218 40.60 -0.96 17.23
C ARG A 218 39.24 -1.44 17.75
N TYR A 219 38.18 -1.29 16.95
CA TYR A 219 36.83 -1.71 17.33
C TYR A 219 36.73 -3.24 17.52
N LEU A 220 37.32 -4.03 16.62
CA LEU A 220 37.41 -5.48 16.74
C LEU A 220 38.22 -5.90 17.97
N GLY A 221 39.32 -5.19 18.28
CA GLY A 221 40.12 -5.44 19.48
C GLY A 221 39.39 -5.11 20.77
N GLU A 222 38.52 -4.10 20.76
CA GLU A 222 37.68 -3.77 21.92
C GLU A 222 36.45 -4.69 22.03
N ALA A 223 35.80 -5.06 20.93
CA ALA A 223 34.73 -6.06 20.90
C ALA A 223 35.23 -7.45 21.34
N ARG A 224 36.44 -7.85 20.92
CA ARG A 224 37.09 -9.08 21.38
C ARG A 224 37.38 -9.02 22.88
N ARG A 225 37.89 -7.89 23.40
CA ARG A 225 38.07 -7.69 24.83
C ARG A 225 36.73 -7.78 25.59
N LEU A 226 35.65 -7.25 25.01
CA LEU A 226 34.31 -7.33 25.56
C LEU A 226 33.82 -8.79 25.68
N TYR A 227 33.97 -9.58 24.62
CA TYR A 227 33.62 -11.01 24.63
C TYR A 227 34.31 -11.78 25.77
N TYR A 228 35.57 -11.45 26.05
CA TYR A 228 36.33 -12.05 27.15
C TYR A 228 36.12 -11.36 28.51
N ALA A 229 35.50 -10.17 28.54
CA ALA A 229 35.22 -9.39 29.74
C ALA A 229 33.73 -9.43 30.15
N ILE A 230 32.94 -10.37 29.61
CA ILE A 230 31.57 -10.70 30.08
C ILE A 230 31.63 -11.37 31.46
N ASP A 231 32.40 -10.82 32.39
CA ASP A 231 32.27 -11.06 33.81
C ASP A 231 31.53 -9.86 34.43
N ARG A 232 30.20 -9.91 34.28
CA ARG A 232 29.11 -9.33 35.09
C ARG A 232 29.11 -7.88 35.60
N GLN A 233 30.03 -6.99 35.24
CA GLN A 233 29.93 -5.56 35.58
C GLN A 233 30.05 -4.66 34.35
N MET A 234 29.16 -3.67 34.25
CA MET A 234 29.30 -2.60 33.25
C MET A 234 30.70 -1.96 33.43
N PRO A 235 31.45 -1.70 32.34
CA PRO A 235 32.70 -0.98 32.42
C PRO A 235 32.46 0.34 33.15
N HIS A 236 33.29 0.60 34.17
CA HIS A 236 33.25 1.87 34.88
C HIS A 236 33.31 3.03 33.88
N THR A 237 32.37 3.96 33.99
CA THR A 237 32.42 5.20 33.22
C THR A 237 33.77 5.90 33.46
N HIS A 238 34.26 6.71 32.52
CA HIS A 238 35.50 7.47 32.72
C HIS A 238 35.48 8.21 34.08
N ALA A 239 34.34 8.79 34.46
CA ALA A 239 34.09 9.41 35.77
C ALA A 239 34.26 8.46 36.98
N GLU A 240 33.73 7.22 36.92
CA GLU A 240 33.96 6.21 37.97
C GLU A 240 35.43 5.77 38.02
N ARG A 241 36.07 5.66 36.85
CA ARG A 241 37.48 5.28 36.74
C ARG A 241 38.43 6.32 37.34
N TYR A 242 38.03 7.59 37.37
CA TYR A 242 38.77 8.72 37.95
C TYR A 242 38.20 9.23 39.29
N GLY A 243 37.23 8.53 39.90
CA GLY A 243 36.69 8.89 41.22
C GLY A 243 35.91 10.21 41.28
N ALA A 244 35.41 10.69 40.13
CA ALA A 244 34.63 11.92 40.06
C ALA A 244 33.24 11.71 40.68
N LYS A 245 33.00 12.31 41.85
CA LYS A 245 31.76 12.18 42.66
C LYS A 245 30.55 12.97 42.13
N THR A 246 30.59 13.46 40.89
CA THR A 246 29.54 14.37 40.41
C THR A 246 28.41 13.56 39.78
N VAL A 247 27.26 13.61 40.44
CA VAL A 247 25.99 12.96 40.09
C VAL A 247 25.49 13.43 38.72
N TRP A 248 25.97 12.79 37.65
CA TRP A 248 25.63 13.15 36.26
C TRP A 248 24.47 12.35 35.65
N TYR A 249 24.04 11.27 36.30
CA TYR A 249 22.94 10.41 35.83
C TYR A 249 21.56 11.11 35.77
N TRP A 250 21.44 12.33 36.32
CA TRP A 250 20.20 13.10 36.37
C TRP A 250 20.13 14.27 35.38
N TYR A 251 21.08 14.40 34.46
CA TYR A 251 20.96 15.41 33.40
C TYR A 251 19.94 14.94 32.36
N PRO A 252 18.74 15.54 32.28
CA PRO A 252 17.60 14.99 31.52
C PRO A 252 17.92 14.76 30.03
N PHE A 253 18.85 15.54 29.47
CA PHE A 253 19.27 15.42 28.07
C PHE A 253 20.12 14.17 27.75
N TYR A 254 20.69 13.51 28.76
CA TYR A 254 21.40 12.23 28.55
C TYR A 254 20.43 11.06 28.40
N CYS A 255 19.21 11.18 28.94
CA CYS A 255 18.16 10.17 28.84
C CYS A 255 17.49 10.12 27.45
N LEU A 256 17.69 11.12 26.58
CA LEU A 256 17.02 11.22 25.28
C LEU A 256 17.23 9.99 24.38
N GLY A 257 18.43 9.41 24.38
CA GLY A 257 18.71 8.17 23.64
C GLY A 257 17.95 6.97 24.23
N GLY A 258 17.87 6.88 25.56
CA GLY A 258 17.08 5.85 26.26
C GLY A 258 15.58 6.00 26.02
N ILE A 259 15.07 7.24 26.02
CA ILE A 259 13.66 7.54 25.70
C ILE A 259 13.33 7.05 24.29
N ALA A 260 14.20 7.32 23.31
CA ALA A 260 14.00 6.84 21.94
C ALA A 260 13.91 5.30 21.87
N ILE A 261 14.75 4.57 22.62
CA ILE A 261 14.71 3.10 22.68
C ILE A 261 13.40 2.61 23.32
N VAL A 262 12.98 3.22 24.43
CA VAL A 262 11.72 2.86 25.08
C VAL A 262 10.53 3.10 24.14
N CYS A 263 10.50 4.25 23.45
CA CYS A 263 9.48 4.51 22.45
C CYS A 263 9.52 3.50 21.29
N PHE A 264 10.72 3.12 20.81
CA PHE A 264 10.86 2.10 19.78
C PHE A 264 10.29 0.74 20.22
N VAL A 265 10.53 0.31 21.46
CA VAL A 265 9.94 -0.93 22.00
C VAL A 265 8.42 -0.81 22.10
N ILE A 266 7.90 0.31 22.60
CA ILE A 266 6.45 0.58 22.65
C ILE A 266 5.85 0.51 21.25
N LEU A 267 6.48 1.13 20.25
CA LEU A 267 6.05 1.10 18.86
C LEU A 267 6.05 -0.33 18.29
N GLY A 268 7.09 -1.12 18.57
CA GLY A 268 7.15 -2.52 18.14
C GLY A 268 6.02 -3.36 18.71
N VAL A 269 5.76 -3.25 20.02
CA VAL A 269 4.69 -4.01 20.69
C VAL A 269 3.31 -3.57 20.21
N THR A 270 3.03 -2.26 20.23
CA THR A 270 1.74 -1.73 19.80
C THR A 270 1.50 -1.94 18.30
N GLY A 271 2.52 -1.80 17.46
CA GLY A 271 2.45 -2.03 16.03
C GLY A 271 2.18 -3.50 15.68
N LEU A 272 2.80 -4.44 16.41
CA LEU A 272 2.52 -5.87 16.26
C LEU A 272 1.07 -6.21 16.62
N VAL A 273 0.52 -5.60 17.67
CA VAL A 273 -0.90 -5.81 18.03
C VAL A 273 -1.82 -5.23 16.95
N LEU A 274 -1.54 -4.03 16.46
CA LEU A 274 -2.35 -3.38 15.42
C LEU A 274 -2.28 -4.13 14.08
N SER A 275 -1.14 -4.73 13.75
CA SER A 275 -0.97 -5.45 12.48
C SER A 275 -1.82 -6.72 12.38
N LEU A 276 -2.30 -7.27 13.51
CA LEU A 276 -3.23 -8.40 13.52
C LEU A 276 -4.64 -8.05 13.03
N TYR A 277 -5.03 -6.77 13.10
CA TYR A 277 -6.36 -6.29 12.71
C TYR A 277 -6.33 -5.46 11.43
N TYR A 278 -5.18 -4.91 11.07
CA TYR A 278 -5.03 -4.04 9.91
C TYR A 278 -4.98 -4.82 8.58
N VAL A 279 -5.68 -4.32 7.55
CA VAL A 279 -5.76 -4.94 6.22
C VAL A 279 -5.11 -4.02 5.17
N PRO A 280 -3.95 -4.37 4.59
CA PRO A 280 -3.25 -3.54 3.60
C PRO A 280 -3.85 -3.66 2.18
N SER A 281 -5.13 -3.30 2.02
CA SER A 281 -5.83 -3.33 0.71
C SER A 281 -6.56 -2.03 0.40
N THR A 282 -6.49 -1.60 -0.86
CA THR A 282 -7.21 -0.43 -1.36
C THR A 282 -8.62 -0.75 -1.85
N GLU A 283 -9.07 -2.01 -1.75
CA GLU A 283 -10.37 -2.46 -2.26
C GLU A 283 -11.56 -1.90 -1.46
N GLY A 284 -12.63 -1.54 -2.17
CA GLY A 284 -13.87 -1.01 -1.59
C GLY A 284 -13.91 0.53 -1.48
N SER A 285 -15.08 1.06 -1.11
CA SER A 285 -15.30 2.49 -0.89
C SER A 285 -16.14 2.71 0.38
N PRO A 286 -15.53 3.07 1.53
CA PRO A 286 -14.10 3.36 1.73
C PRO A 286 -13.19 2.13 1.59
N SER A 287 -11.91 2.37 1.32
CA SER A 287 -10.90 1.31 1.16
C SER A 287 -10.84 0.37 2.37
N ALA A 288 -10.52 -0.91 2.15
CA ALA A 288 -10.40 -1.90 3.21
C ALA A 288 -9.36 -1.50 4.28
N ALA A 289 -8.27 -0.85 3.89
CA ALA A 289 -7.30 -0.28 4.82
C ALA A 289 -7.91 0.77 5.75
N TYR A 290 -8.66 1.73 5.19
CA TYR A 290 -9.36 2.73 5.97
C TYR A 290 -10.39 2.10 6.92
N ARG A 291 -11.22 1.18 6.41
CA ARG A 291 -12.22 0.46 7.22
C ARG A 291 -11.59 -0.38 8.34
N SER A 292 -10.43 -1.00 8.09
CA SER A 292 -9.72 -1.75 9.14
C SER A 292 -9.23 -0.85 10.27
N VAL A 293 -8.81 0.39 9.94
CA VAL A 293 -8.43 1.39 10.95
C VAL A 293 -9.64 1.88 11.74
N GLU A 294 -10.78 2.08 11.09
CA GLU A 294 -12.04 2.44 11.75
C GLU A 294 -12.50 1.34 12.71
N SER A 295 -12.48 0.08 12.27
CA SER A 295 -12.82 -1.07 13.12
C SER A 295 -11.87 -1.22 14.32
N ILE A 296 -10.57 -0.94 14.16
CA ILE A 296 -9.62 -0.87 15.30
C ILE A 296 -10.04 0.20 16.32
N MET A 297 -10.60 1.33 15.86
CA MET A 297 -11.00 2.42 16.73
C MET A 297 -12.34 2.17 17.43
N GLU A 298 -13.28 1.49 16.77
CA GLU A 298 -14.67 1.40 17.22
C GLU A 298 -15.04 0.01 17.76
N ASP A 299 -14.58 -1.07 17.11
CA ASP A 299 -15.03 -2.43 17.39
C ASP A 299 -14.05 -3.22 18.28
N VAL A 300 -12.74 -2.97 18.13
CA VAL A 300 -11.71 -3.72 18.86
C VAL A 300 -11.58 -3.20 20.29
N SER A 301 -11.71 -4.11 21.26
CA SER A 301 -11.52 -3.78 22.68
C SER A 301 -10.14 -3.16 22.93
N PHE A 302 -10.12 -1.94 23.46
CA PHE A 302 -8.91 -1.12 23.65
C PHE A 302 -8.13 -0.80 22.37
N GLY A 303 -8.65 -1.08 21.17
CA GLY A 303 -7.94 -0.83 19.91
C GLY A 303 -7.60 0.66 19.70
N PHE A 304 -8.53 1.55 20.04
CA PHE A 304 -8.30 3.00 20.06
C PHE A 304 -7.10 3.40 20.94
N MET A 305 -6.92 2.72 22.08
CA MET A 305 -5.83 3.00 23.03
C MET A 305 -4.49 2.57 22.43
N PHE A 306 -4.41 1.36 21.87
CA PHE A 306 -3.20 0.88 21.20
C PHE A 306 -2.79 1.78 20.03
N ARG A 307 -3.76 2.22 19.21
CA ARG A 307 -3.52 3.15 18.11
C ARG A 307 -3.06 4.52 18.60
N ALA A 308 -3.68 5.05 19.67
CA ALA A 308 -3.26 6.31 20.27
C ALA A 308 -1.83 6.23 20.83
N ILE A 309 -1.51 5.18 21.59
CA ILE A 309 -0.16 4.95 22.12
C ILE A 309 0.85 4.85 20.98
N HIS A 310 0.54 4.10 19.92
CA HIS A 310 1.43 3.95 18.76
C HIS A 310 1.70 5.32 18.10
N HIS A 311 0.66 6.10 17.83
CA HIS A 311 0.79 7.43 17.22
C HIS A 311 1.58 8.42 18.09
N TRP A 312 1.26 8.50 19.40
CA TRP A 312 1.97 9.41 20.30
C TRP A 312 3.41 8.96 20.58
N ALA A 313 3.67 7.66 20.71
CA ALA A 313 5.01 7.13 20.86
C ALA A 313 5.89 7.44 19.64
N ALA A 314 5.33 7.43 18.42
CA ALA A 314 6.04 7.81 17.21
C ALA A 314 6.48 9.28 17.26
N ASN A 315 5.58 10.19 17.62
CA ASN A 315 5.88 11.62 17.74
C ASN A 315 6.93 11.89 18.82
N ILE A 316 6.80 11.24 19.99
CA ILE A 316 7.78 11.36 21.08
C ILE A 316 9.13 10.79 20.65
N MET A 317 9.16 9.66 19.92
CA MET A 317 10.41 9.07 19.42
C MET A 317 11.11 10.02 18.46
N ILE A 318 10.40 10.59 17.47
CA ILE A 318 10.98 11.54 16.51
C ILE A 318 11.57 12.75 17.25
N ALA A 319 10.81 13.32 18.20
CA ALA A 319 11.30 14.44 19.02
C ALA A 319 12.52 14.05 19.87
N ALA A 320 12.50 12.88 20.51
CA ALA A 320 13.60 12.39 21.34
C ALA A 320 14.88 12.14 20.54
N VAL A 321 14.77 11.51 19.36
CA VAL A 321 15.91 11.28 18.46
C VAL A 321 16.45 12.61 17.94
N PHE A 322 15.59 13.55 17.53
CA PHE A 322 16.03 14.87 17.08
C PHE A 322 16.78 15.64 18.19
N LEU A 323 16.21 15.70 19.39
CA LEU A 323 16.87 16.34 20.54
C LEU A 323 18.15 15.59 20.93
N HIS A 324 18.18 14.27 20.80
CA HIS A 324 19.38 13.46 21.04
C HIS A 324 20.51 13.85 20.07
N MET A 325 20.18 14.03 18.78
CA MET A 325 21.13 14.49 17.76
C MET A 325 21.68 15.88 18.09
N LEU A 326 20.81 16.83 18.46
CA LEU A 326 21.23 18.17 18.87
C LEU A 326 22.17 18.10 20.07
N ARG A 327 21.83 17.32 21.11
CA ARG A 327 22.69 17.16 22.28
C ARG A 327 24.05 16.63 21.89
N VAL A 328 24.12 15.54 21.12
CA VAL A 328 25.40 14.92 20.72
C VAL A 328 26.25 15.89 19.89
N TYR A 329 25.62 16.68 19.02
CA TYR A 329 26.29 17.71 18.22
C TYR A 329 26.85 18.84 19.09
N PHE A 330 26.01 19.47 19.92
CA PHE A 330 26.43 20.64 20.72
C PHE A 330 27.38 20.28 21.86
N THR A 331 27.29 19.08 22.44
CA THR A 331 28.27 18.62 23.44
C THR A 331 29.55 18.07 22.80
N GLY A 332 29.66 18.04 21.47
CA GLY A 332 30.82 17.51 20.76
C GLY A 332 31.08 16.01 20.97
N ALA A 333 30.05 15.26 21.42
CA ALA A 333 30.19 13.86 21.80
C ALA A 333 30.46 12.93 20.61
N TYR A 334 30.21 13.38 19.38
CA TYR A 334 30.50 12.67 18.13
C TYR A 334 31.98 12.63 17.76
N ARG A 335 32.83 13.45 18.38
CA ARG A 335 34.26 13.53 18.06
C ARG A 335 34.98 12.21 18.40
N ASN A 336 36.21 12.07 17.90
CA ASN A 336 37.06 10.89 18.13
C ASN A 336 36.99 10.41 19.60
N PRO A 337 36.76 9.12 19.88
CA PRO A 337 36.70 7.96 18.98
C PRO A 337 35.28 7.57 18.48
N ARG A 338 34.28 8.45 18.61
CA ARG A 338 32.84 8.14 18.41
C ARG A 338 32.30 8.46 17.01
N GLU A 339 33.18 8.70 16.03
CA GLU A 339 32.75 9.15 14.68
C GLU A 339 31.84 8.14 13.98
N LEU A 340 32.14 6.84 14.07
CA LEU A 340 31.29 5.80 13.47
C LEU A 340 29.95 5.66 14.17
N ASN A 341 29.91 5.86 15.48
CA ASN A 341 28.67 5.82 16.23
C ASN A 341 27.75 6.99 15.82
N TRP A 342 28.33 8.16 15.53
CA TRP A 342 27.60 9.28 14.96
C TRP A 342 27.02 8.97 13.58
N VAL A 343 27.80 8.37 12.67
CA VAL A 343 27.29 7.96 11.35
C VAL A 343 26.12 6.97 11.49
N ALA A 344 26.24 5.98 12.38
CA ALA A 344 25.15 5.07 12.69
C ALA A 344 23.91 5.83 13.22
N GLY A 345 24.11 6.84 14.07
CA GLY A 345 23.03 7.71 14.57
C GLY A 345 22.34 8.52 13.47
N VAL A 346 23.09 9.06 12.50
CA VAL A 346 22.52 9.77 11.33
C VAL A 346 21.67 8.84 10.47
N ILE A 347 22.13 7.60 10.24
CA ILE A 347 21.36 6.61 9.49
C ILE A 347 20.09 6.22 10.26
N LEU A 348 20.18 6.01 11.58
CA LEU A 348 19.03 5.74 12.45
C LEU A 348 18.00 6.89 12.45
N LEU A 349 18.45 8.15 12.40
CA LEU A 349 17.56 9.29 12.21
C LEU A 349 16.81 9.19 10.88
N GLY A 350 17.51 8.90 9.78
CA GLY A 350 16.88 8.71 8.47
C GLY A 350 15.84 7.59 8.46
N LEU A 351 16.16 6.44 9.06
CA LEU A 351 15.23 5.32 9.23
C LEU A 351 14.00 5.73 10.07
N THR A 352 14.20 6.48 11.16
CA THR A 352 13.11 6.97 12.03
C THR A 352 12.16 7.90 11.28
N LEU A 353 12.68 8.80 10.44
CA LEU A 353 11.83 9.65 9.59
C LEU A 353 11.07 8.83 8.54
N PHE A 354 11.70 7.81 7.96
CA PHE A 354 11.04 6.94 6.98
C PHE A 354 9.97 6.03 7.62
N TYR A 355 10.12 5.64 8.89
CA TYR A 355 9.02 5.05 9.66
C TYR A 355 7.83 6.00 9.78
N GLY A 356 8.08 7.26 10.16
CA GLY A 356 7.04 8.28 10.26
C GLY A 356 6.27 8.42 8.96
N PHE A 357 6.98 8.50 7.83
CA PHE A 357 6.36 8.56 6.51
C PHE A 357 5.58 7.28 6.17
N SER A 358 6.23 6.11 6.16
CA SER A 358 5.59 4.85 5.77
C SER A 358 4.37 4.51 6.61
N GLY A 359 4.39 4.77 7.93
CA GLY A 359 3.26 4.56 8.83
C GLY A 359 2.12 5.54 8.61
N TYR A 360 2.43 6.79 8.24
CA TYR A 360 1.44 7.83 7.92
C TYR A 360 0.60 7.50 6.69
N LEU A 361 1.13 6.69 5.78
CA LEU A 361 0.44 6.27 4.56
C LEU A 361 -0.57 5.13 4.80
N LEU A 362 -0.39 4.32 5.86
CA LEU A 362 -1.19 3.11 6.10
C LEU A 362 -2.69 3.35 6.34
N PRO A 363 -3.14 4.43 7.01
CA PRO A 363 -4.58 4.68 7.16
C PRO A 363 -5.33 4.91 5.85
N TRP A 364 -4.62 5.21 4.76
CA TRP A 364 -5.16 5.39 3.41
C TRP A 364 -6.37 6.35 3.34
N ASN A 365 -6.31 7.43 4.12
CA ASN A 365 -7.28 8.52 4.08
C ASN A 365 -6.82 9.64 3.12
N GLN A 366 -7.64 10.69 2.93
CA GLN A 366 -7.31 11.79 2.03
C GLN A 366 -5.96 12.44 2.32
N LEU A 367 -5.62 12.58 3.61
CA LEU A 367 -4.39 13.23 4.04
C LEU A 367 -3.16 12.34 3.79
N SER A 368 -3.30 11.03 4.06
CA SER A 368 -2.30 10.01 3.70
C SER A 368 -2.04 9.99 2.20
N TYR A 369 -3.09 10.08 1.37
CA TYR A 369 -2.96 10.10 -0.09
C TYR A 369 -2.14 11.31 -0.55
N TRP A 370 -2.46 12.52 -0.09
CA TRP A 370 -1.70 13.72 -0.46
C TRP A 370 -0.24 13.67 0.00
N ALA A 371 0.03 13.17 1.21
CA ALA A 371 1.40 12.98 1.67
C ALA A 371 2.16 11.95 0.82
N GLY A 372 1.49 10.87 0.41
CA GLY A 372 2.02 9.90 -0.55
C GLY A 372 2.39 10.54 -1.87
N THR A 373 1.54 11.43 -2.40
CA THR A 373 1.76 12.09 -3.69
C THR A 373 2.99 12.99 -3.63
N ILE A 374 3.17 13.73 -2.53
CA ILE A 374 4.38 14.53 -2.32
C ILE A 374 5.62 13.64 -2.30
N GLY A 375 5.58 12.51 -1.57
CA GLY A 375 6.72 11.58 -1.52
C GLY A 375 7.05 10.96 -2.87
N LEU A 376 6.03 10.62 -3.66
CA LEU A 376 6.17 10.10 -5.01
C LEU A 376 6.82 11.14 -5.94
N GLU A 377 6.31 12.37 -5.94
CA GLU A 377 6.87 13.44 -6.77
C GLU A 377 8.31 13.77 -6.35
N MET A 378 8.63 13.76 -5.06
CA MET A 378 10.01 13.90 -4.58
C MET A 378 10.93 12.80 -5.14
N ALA A 379 10.48 11.55 -5.16
CA ALA A 379 11.26 10.45 -5.75
C ALA A 379 11.49 10.67 -7.26
N ARG A 380 10.49 11.18 -7.97
CA ARG A 380 10.57 11.46 -9.42
C ARG A 380 11.49 12.64 -9.76
N THR A 381 11.79 13.53 -8.82
CA THR A 381 12.73 14.64 -9.05
C THR A 381 14.19 14.19 -9.18
N VAL A 382 14.53 12.95 -8.82
CA VAL A 382 15.91 12.45 -8.95
C VAL A 382 16.32 12.43 -10.43
N PRO A 383 17.38 13.14 -10.83
CA PRO A 383 17.80 13.17 -12.22
C PRO A 383 18.14 11.76 -12.71
N VAL A 384 17.75 11.44 -13.95
CA VAL A 384 18.04 10.17 -14.65
C VAL A 384 17.33 8.93 -14.07
N ALA A 385 17.16 8.83 -12.75
CA ALA A 385 16.66 7.64 -12.06
C ALA A 385 15.31 7.84 -11.35
N GLY A 386 14.64 9.00 -11.50
CA GLY A 386 13.43 9.34 -10.75
C GLY A 386 12.29 8.33 -10.91
N ASP A 387 11.94 7.97 -12.14
CA ASP A 387 10.88 6.99 -12.40
C ASP A 387 11.26 5.60 -11.85
N TRP A 388 12.54 5.21 -11.92
CA TRP A 388 13.01 3.95 -11.31
C TRP A 388 12.86 3.96 -9.79
N PHE A 389 13.20 5.06 -9.12
CA PHE A 389 12.98 5.21 -7.68
C PHE A 389 11.48 5.18 -7.32
N ALA A 390 10.63 5.83 -8.09
CA ALA A 390 9.19 5.78 -7.93
C ALA A 390 8.65 4.34 -8.04
N HIS A 391 9.10 3.60 -9.06
CA HIS A 391 8.75 2.20 -9.23
C HIS A 391 9.29 1.31 -8.13
N LEU A 392 10.47 1.57 -7.57
CA LEU A 392 11.05 0.80 -6.47
C LEU A 392 10.33 1.04 -5.14
N VAL A 393 10.04 2.29 -4.81
CA VAL A 393 9.52 2.68 -3.49
C VAL A 393 7.99 2.61 -3.46
N PHE A 394 7.33 3.18 -4.47
CA PHE A 394 5.87 3.33 -4.52
C PHE A 394 5.19 2.28 -5.41
N GLY A 395 5.94 1.54 -6.21
CA GLY A 395 5.38 0.51 -7.09
C GLY A 395 4.73 1.02 -8.37
N GLY A 396 4.98 2.28 -8.71
CA GLY A 396 4.55 2.91 -9.95
C GLY A 396 4.84 4.41 -9.93
N VAL A 397 4.44 5.10 -11.00
CA VAL A 397 4.46 6.58 -11.11
C VAL A 397 3.15 7.24 -10.65
N GLU A 398 2.22 6.44 -10.14
CA GLU A 398 0.98 6.87 -9.50
C GLU A 398 0.76 6.06 -8.22
N LEU A 399 0.02 6.62 -7.26
CA LEU A 399 -0.31 5.93 -6.02
C LEU A 399 -1.41 4.90 -6.26
N GLY A 400 -1.22 3.68 -5.76
CA GLY A 400 -2.22 2.64 -5.85
C GLY A 400 -2.03 1.50 -4.85
N ALA A 401 -2.68 0.37 -5.12
CA ALA A 401 -2.61 -0.82 -4.27
C ALA A 401 -1.16 -1.27 -3.99
N ALA A 402 -0.32 -1.28 -5.03
CA ALA A 402 1.09 -1.64 -4.91
C ALA A 402 1.85 -0.74 -3.92
N THR A 403 1.53 0.56 -3.89
CA THR A 403 2.12 1.51 -2.96
C THR A 403 1.78 1.14 -1.52
N LEU A 404 0.50 0.91 -1.24
CA LEU A 404 0.04 0.58 0.10
C LEU A 404 0.69 -0.70 0.62
N THR A 405 0.74 -1.74 -0.22
CA THR A 405 1.39 -3.01 0.13
C THR A 405 2.88 -2.81 0.42
N ARG A 406 3.61 -2.04 -0.40
CA ARG A 406 5.05 -1.77 -0.18
C ARG A 406 5.30 -0.97 1.09
N MET A 407 4.51 0.08 1.33
CA MET A 407 4.63 0.88 2.55
C MET A 407 4.37 0.04 3.80
N TYR A 408 3.41 -0.89 3.75
CA TYR A 408 3.17 -1.85 4.81
C TYR A 408 4.39 -2.75 5.06
N PHE A 409 4.96 -3.37 4.01
CA PHE A 409 6.15 -4.23 4.16
C PHE A 409 7.39 -3.45 4.62
N PHE A 410 7.60 -2.22 4.13
CA PHE A 410 8.67 -1.37 4.63
C PHE A 410 8.47 -1.09 6.12
N HIS A 411 7.27 -0.69 6.53
CA HIS A 411 6.99 -0.30 7.91
C HIS A 411 7.07 -1.47 8.90
N VAL A 412 6.54 -2.64 8.54
CA VAL A 412 6.36 -3.77 9.46
C VAL A 412 7.50 -4.77 9.41
N LEU A 413 8.24 -4.89 8.30
CA LEU A 413 9.27 -5.90 8.12
C LEU A 413 10.67 -5.31 7.92
N PHE A 414 10.87 -4.58 6.82
CA PHE A 414 12.22 -4.17 6.41
C PHE A 414 12.83 -3.13 7.34
N LEU A 415 12.07 -2.09 7.72
CA LEU A 415 12.56 -1.05 8.61
C LEU A 415 12.86 -1.60 10.02
N PRO A 416 12.01 -2.46 10.63
CA PRO A 416 12.32 -3.08 11.93
C PRO A 416 13.63 -3.86 11.93
N ILE A 417 13.85 -4.71 10.92
CA ILE A 417 15.08 -5.50 10.84
C ILE A 417 16.31 -4.60 10.70
N ALA A 418 16.26 -3.61 9.79
CA ALA A 418 17.36 -2.68 9.57
C ALA A 418 17.67 -1.84 10.83
N THR A 419 16.62 -1.37 11.50
CA THR A 419 16.73 -0.48 12.66
C THR A 419 17.21 -1.23 13.89
N ILE A 420 16.68 -2.42 14.18
CA ILE A 420 17.17 -3.27 15.29
C ILE A 420 18.65 -3.60 15.10
N THR A 421 19.03 -4.01 13.89
CA THR A 421 20.42 -4.37 13.58
C THR A 421 21.36 -3.19 13.84
N LEU A 422 21.03 -2.02 13.30
CA LEU A 422 21.85 -0.83 13.46
C LEU A 422 21.82 -0.27 14.89
N MET A 423 20.68 -0.36 15.59
CA MET A 423 20.53 0.05 16.99
C MET A 423 21.42 -0.79 17.90
N VAL A 424 21.46 -2.11 17.72
CA VAL A 424 22.34 -2.99 18.49
C VAL A 424 23.81 -2.61 18.28
N VAL A 425 24.22 -2.39 17.03
CA VAL A 425 25.59 -1.93 16.71
C VAL A 425 25.89 -0.58 17.39
N HIS A 426 24.95 0.37 17.33
CA HIS A 426 25.07 1.68 17.95
C HIS A 426 25.23 1.58 19.48
N LEU A 427 24.44 0.74 20.14
CA LEU A 427 24.51 0.54 21.59
C LEU A 427 25.78 -0.18 22.04
N ILE A 428 26.22 -1.19 21.29
CA ILE A 428 27.50 -1.87 21.55
C ILE A 428 28.66 -0.87 21.44
N ALA A 429 28.66 0.02 20.45
CA ALA A 429 29.68 1.05 20.32
C ALA A 429 29.69 2.01 21.52
N VAL A 430 28.51 2.45 21.99
CA VAL A 430 28.40 3.27 23.21
C VAL A 430 28.92 2.53 24.44
N TYR A 431 28.56 1.26 24.59
CA TYR A 431 28.99 0.43 25.72
C TYR A 431 30.51 0.25 25.77
N ILE A 432 31.13 0.00 24.61
CA ILE A 432 32.58 -0.18 24.49
C ILE A 432 33.32 1.13 24.77
N GLN A 433 32.86 2.25 24.20
CA GLN A 433 33.60 3.51 24.19
C GLN A 433 33.34 4.39 25.42
N GLY A 434 32.30 4.07 26.19
CA GLY A 434 31.86 4.88 27.32
C GLY A 434 31.17 6.19 26.90
N LEU A 435 30.43 6.76 27.85
CA LEU A 435 29.73 8.03 27.66
C LEU A 435 30.71 9.20 27.58
N ALA A 436 30.42 10.16 26.71
CA ALA A 436 31.11 11.43 26.70
C ALA A 436 30.74 12.24 27.96
N GLU A 437 31.75 12.84 28.60
CA GLU A 437 31.50 13.74 29.72
C GLU A 437 30.96 15.09 29.20
N PRO A 438 29.94 15.63 29.85
CA PRO A 438 29.47 16.98 29.57
C PRO A 438 30.53 18.02 29.97
N HIS A 439 30.70 19.01 29.11
CA HIS A 439 31.69 20.08 29.25
C HIS A 439 31.04 21.39 29.66
#